data_AF-A0A432SRP4-F1
#
_entry.id   AF-A0A432SRP4-F1
#
_cell.length_a   1.000
_cell.length_b   1.000
_cell.length_c   1.000
_cell.angle_alpha   90.00
_cell.angle_beta   90.00
_cell.angle_gamma   90.00
#
_symmetry.space_group_name_H-M   'P 1'
#
loop_
_entity.id
_entity.type
_entity.pdbx_description
1 polymer ?
#
loop_
_entity_poly.entity_id
_entity_poly.type
_entity_poly.pdbx_seq_one_letter_code
_entity_poly.pdbx_strand_id
1 'polypeptide(L)'
;NEKENEHISISYCNNIYHLAKEIYENEYLDFFELLKEEGKIDNALKRDNVARIYLVFDYDGHADKESSQKLQEMLSLFDNETEQGLLYISYPMGEALKHIKDSVDFKNIANVSNSKYKNFVSENCDEIYKHPINYTKDIWRTLITQHSKKANFIVNDEFEFPTDFIEQLIIFEHQKKKYIDKEGKVAVLSAFPIILMDYYGISTLKEKIK
;
A
#
# COMPACT_ATOMS: atom_id res chain seq x y z
N ASN A 1 -24.74 -13.31 -11.16
CA ASN A 1 -25.29 -11.96 -10.92
C ASN A 1 -24.32 -11.18 -10.05
N GLU A 2 -23.13 -10.87 -10.57
CA GLU A 2 -22.30 -9.81 -9.99
C GLU A 2 -22.99 -8.51 -10.36
N LYS A 3 -23.61 -7.84 -9.40
CA LYS A 3 -23.97 -6.43 -9.58
C LYS A 3 -22.66 -5.70 -9.89
N GLU A 4 -22.66 -4.81 -10.88
CA GLU A 4 -21.54 -3.90 -11.13
C GLU A 4 -21.21 -3.19 -9.82
N ASN A 5 -20.14 -3.60 -9.16
CA ASN A 5 -19.60 -2.88 -8.01
C ASN A 5 -18.92 -1.64 -8.57
N GLU A 6 -19.54 -0.48 -8.34
CA GLU A 6 -18.98 0.80 -8.74
C GLU A 6 -17.76 1.12 -7.86
N HIS A 7 -16.65 1.49 -8.48
CA HIS A 7 -15.43 1.89 -7.79
C HIS A 7 -15.37 3.41 -7.66
N ILE A 8 -15.28 3.92 -6.44
CA ILE A 8 -15.13 5.34 -6.16
C ILE A 8 -13.68 5.61 -5.76
N SER A 9 -12.95 6.33 -6.62
CA SER A 9 -11.58 6.77 -6.33
C SER A 9 -11.59 8.19 -5.79
N ILE A 10 -11.06 8.39 -4.59
CA ILE A 10 -10.93 9.72 -3.97
C ILE A 10 -9.46 9.98 -3.65
N SER A 11 -8.99 11.19 -3.95
CA SER A 11 -7.70 11.67 -3.46
C SER A 11 -7.95 12.69 -2.36
N TYR A 12 -7.52 12.38 -1.14
CA TYR A 12 -7.67 13.29 0.00
C TYR A 12 -6.88 14.59 -0.21
N CYS A 13 -5.76 14.53 -0.94
CA CYS A 13 -4.89 15.66 -1.29
C CYS A 13 -4.38 16.47 -0.07
N ASN A 14 -4.28 15.82 1.09
CA ASN A 14 -3.76 16.43 2.32
C ASN A 14 -2.98 15.37 3.12
N ASN A 15 -2.27 15.79 4.16
CA ASN A 15 -1.44 14.90 4.96
C ASN A 15 -2.31 13.91 5.74
N ILE A 16 -2.14 12.62 5.49
CA ILE A 16 -2.90 11.55 6.15
C ILE A 16 -2.71 11.54 7.68
N TYR A 17 -1.60 12.10 8.20
CA TYR A 17 -1.39 12.26 9.63
C TYR A 17 -2.36 13.27 10.26
N HIS A 18 -2.80 14.28 9.49
CA HIS A 18 -3.82 15.22 9.96
C HIS A 18 -5.17 14.53 10.09
N LEU A 19 -5.54 13.77 9.07
CA LEU A 19 -6.77 12.98 9.03
C LEU A 19 -6.82 11.96 10.18
N ALA A 20 -5.74 11.21 10.37
CA ALA A 20 -5.65 10.23 11.46
C ALA A 20 -5.80 10.89 12.83
N LYS A 21 -5.24 12.10 13.00
CA LYS A 21 -5.36 12.86 14.24
C LYS A 21 -6.81 13.27 14.52
N GLU A 22 -7.53 13.78 13.51
CA GLU A 22 -8.93 14.20 13.69
C GLU A 22 -9.85 13.02 14.07
N ILE A 23 -9.65 11.86 13.45
CA ILE A 23 -10.40 10.64 13.79
C ILE A 23 -9.99 10.12 15.17
N TYR A 24 -8.70 10.14 15.51
CA TYR A 24 -8.23 9.69 16.82
C TYR A 24 -8.72 10.58 17.97
N GLU A 25 -8.80 11.90 17.76
CA GLU A 25 -9.29 12.85 18.77
C GLU A 25 -10.83 12.80 18.93
N ASN A 26 -11.55 12.17 18.01
CA ASN A 26 -12.99 12.03 18.03
C ASN A 26 -13.44 10.60 17.75
N GLU A 27 -13.60 9.80 18.80
CA GLU A 27 -13.99 8.38 18.73
C GLU A 27 -15.33 8.13 18.01
N TYR A 28 -16.17 9.15 17.84
CA TYR A 28 -17.45 9.07 17.14
C TYR A 28 -17.37 9.48 15.67
N LEU A 29 -16.20 9.96 15.22
CA LEU A 29 -16.00 10.41 13.85
C LEU A 29 -15.75 9.20 12.94
N ASP A 30 -16.71 8.95 12.06
CA ASP A 30 -16.56 7.96 10.99
C ASP A 30 -15.77 8.60 9.83
N PHE A 31 -14.76 7.90 9.33
CA PHE A 31 -13.90 8.40 8.26
C PHE A 31 -14.68 8.78 6.99
N PHE A 32 -15.73 8.01 6.64
CA PHE A 32 -16.54 8.33 5.47
C PHE A 32 -17.36 9.61 5.70
N GLU A 33 -17.93 9.81 6.88
CA GLU A 33 -18.62 11.07 7.21
C GLU A 33 -17.66 12.27 7.21
N LEU A 34 -16.42 12.11 7.70
CA LEU A 34 -15.38 13.15 7.61
C LEU A 34 -15.06 13.52 6.15
N LEU A 35 -14.87 12.53 5.27
CA LEU A 35 -14.67 12.78 3.84
C LEU A 35 -15.87 13.51 3.21
N LYS A 36 -17.08 13.27 3.71
CA LYS A 36 -18.31 13.92 3.26
C LYS A 36 -18.36 15.38 3.69
N GLU A 37 -18.05 15.65 4.94
CA GLU A 37 -18.00 17.01 5.50
C GLU A 37 -16.95 17.87 4.81
N GLU A 38 -15.79 17.30 4.45
CA GLU A 38 -14.77 17.96 3.65
C GLU A 38 -15.14 18.13 2.16
N GLY A 39 -16.28 17.60 1.71
CA GLY A 39 -16.73 17.66 0.32
C GLY A 39 -15.86 16.82 -0.63
N LYS A 40 -15.17 15.79 -0.12
CA LYS A 40 -14.34 14.86 -0.92
C LYS A 40 -15.19 13.79 -1.60
N ILE A 41 -16.37 13.50 -1.04
CA ILE A 41 -17.34 12.56 -1.59
C ILE A 41 -18.69 13.23 -1.81
N ASP A 42 -19.45 12.72 -2.77
CA ASP A 42 -20.79 13.24 -3.07
C ASP A 42 -21.69 13.14 -1.84
N ASN A 43 -22.38 14.23 -1.50
CA ASN A 43 -23.34 14.29 -0.42
C ASN A 43 -24.51 13.28 -0.59
N ALA A 44 -24.81 12.88 -1.82
CA ALA A 44 -25.81 11.87 -2.11
C ALA A 44 -25.37 10.44 -1.75
N LEU A 45 -24.05 10.18 -1.66
CA LEU A 45 -23.52 8.89 -1.26
C LEU A 45 -23.81 8.64 0.24
N LYS A 46 -24.28 7.43 0.54
CA LYS A 46 -24.59 7.00 1.91
C LYS A 46 -23.56 5.98 2.38
N ARG A 47 -23.26 5.99 3.68
CA ARG A 47 -22.31 5.05 4.29
C ARG A 47 -22.66 3.59 4.01
N ASP A 48 -23.95 3.24 4.09
CA ASP A 48 -24.46 1.88 3.83
C ASP A 48 -24.27 1.40 2.38
N ASN A 49 -24.02 2.33 1.45
CA ASN A 49 -23.74 1.99 0.06
C ASN A 49 -22.26 1.67 -0.17
N VAL A 50 -21.39 1.91 0.82
CA VAL A 50 -19.96 1.64 0.75
C VAL A 50 -19.66 0.33 1.47
N ALA A 51 -19.36 -0.69 0.67
CA ALA A 51 -19.03 -2.01 1.20
C ALA A 51 -17.66 -2.03 1.88
N ARG A 52 -16.67 -1.35 1.30
CA ARG A 52 -15.27 -1.40 1.73
C ARG A 52 -14.56 -0.08 1.45
N ILE A 53 -13.65 0.30 2.34
CA ILE A 53 -12.78 1.46 2.25
C ILE A 53 -11.33 0.98 2.32
N TYR A 54 -10.55 1.30 1.30
CA TYR A 54 -9.12 1.01 1.25
C TYR A 54 -8.35 2.32 1.15
N LEU A 55 -7.35 2.49 2.01
CA LEU A 55 -6.46 3.64 2.01
C LEU A 55 -5.09 3.22 1.48
N VAL A 56 -4.51 4.01 0.59
CA VAL A 56 -3.14 3.80 0.11
C VAL A 56 -2.30 5.01 0.48
N PHE A 57 -1.22 4.76 1.21
CA PHE A 57 -0.29 5.79 1.65
C PHE A 57 1.08 5.63 0.99
N ASP A 58 1.61 6.73 0.49
CA ASP A 58 2.94 6.81 -0.08
C ASP A 58 3.96 7.13 1.02
N TYR A 59 4.71 6.12 1.47
CA TYR A 59 5.76 6.34 2.45
C TYR A 59 6.95 7.04 1.81
N ASP A 60 7.12 8.32 2.10
CA ASP A 60 8.12 9.22 1.53
C ASP A 60 9.41 9.38 2.34
N GLY A 61 9.52 8.65 3.47
CA GLY A 61 10.74 8.57 4.26
C GLY A 61 11.07 9.83 5.03
N HIS A 62 10.15 10.80 5.16
CA HIS A 62 10.28 11.90 6.11
C HIS A 62 10.16 11.46 7.57
N ALA A 63 10.53 10.21 7.84
CA ALA A 63 10.17 9.54 9.06
C ALA A 63 11.22 9.73 10.15
N ASP A 64 11.08 10.76 10.97
CA ASP A 64 11.71 10.78 12.30
C ASP A 64 11.05 9.74 13.23
N LYS A 65 11.57 9.55 14.45
CA LYS A 65 10.97 8.59 15.39
C LYS A 65 9.48 8.85 15.66
N GLU A 66 9.08 10.12 15.66
CA GLU A 66 7.71 10.54 15.95
C GLU A 66 6.74 10.11 14.84
N SER A 67 7.14 10.25 13.58
CA SER A 67 6.36 9.80 12.43
C SER A 67 6.19 8.26 12.34
N SER A 68 7.18 7.49 12.80
CA SER A 68 7.09 6.02 12.78
C SER A 68 6.07 5.51 13.80
N GLN A 69 5.96 6.21 14.93
CA GLN A 69 4.92 5.94 15.91
C GLN A 69 3.54 6.34 15.36
N LYS A 70 3.41 7.53 14.77
CA LYS A 70 2.16 7.97 14.12
C LYS A 70 1.70 6.99 13.05
N LEU A 71 2.62 6.48 12.22
CA LEU A 71 2.27 5.50 11.20
C LEU A 71 1.81 4.15 11.79
N GLN A 72 2.37 3.75 12.94
CA GLN A 72 1.90 2.57 13.67
C GLN A 72 0.48 2.79 14.21
N GLU A 73 0.23 3.94 14.86
CA GLU A 73 -1.10 4.33 15.36
C GLU A 73 -2.13 4.38 14.23
N MET A 74 -1.74 4.89 13.07
CA MET A 74 -2.57 4.89 11.87
C MET A 74 -2.91 3.49 11.35
N LEU A 75 -1.92 2.59 11.33
CA LEU A 75 -2.16 1.20 10.92
C LEU A 75 -3.08 0.47 11.89
N SER A 76 -3.06 0.83 13.18
CA SER A 76 -4.03 0.33 14.16
C SER A 76 -5.42 0.94 14.03
N LEU A 77 -5.50 2.20 13.58
CA LEU A 77 -6.79 2.89 13.40
C LEU A 77 -7.52 2.44 12.12
N PHE A 78 -6.77 2.20 11.06
CA PHE A 78 -7.28 1.81 9.75
C PHE A 78 -6.97 0.34 9.47
N ASP A 79 -7.57 -0.55 10.27
CA ASP A 79 -7.34 -2.00 10.26
C ASP A 79 -8.52 -2.84 9.74
N ASN A 80 -9.63 -2.19 9.38
CA ASN A 80 -10.86 -2.87 8.97
C ASN A 80 -11.52 -2.13 7.80
N GLU A 81 -11.61 -2.80 6.65
CA GLU A 81 -12.12 -2.21 5.42
C GLU A 81 -13.61 -1.85 5.50
N THR A 82 -14.37 -2.45 6.42
CA THR A 82 -15.81 -2.20 6.57
C THR A 82 -16.15 -1.13 7.60
N GLU A 83 -15.17 -0.66 8.37
CA GLU A 83 -15.33 0.37 9.41
C GLU A 83 -14.65 1.68 8.99
N GLN A 84 -13.53 2.04 9.61
CA GLN A 84 -12.73 3.23 9.32
C GLN A 84 -11.90 3.10 8.04
N GLY A 85 -11.78 1.87 7.51
CA GLY A 85 -11.03 1.54 6.31
C GLY A 85 -9.75 0.78 6.64
N LEU A 86 -9.16 0.17 5.60
CA LEU A 86 -7.94 -0.63 5.72
C LEU A 86 -6.76 0.08 5.02
N LEU A 87 -5.72 0.40 5.78
CA LEU A 87 -4.57 1.16 5.30
C LEU A 87 -3.46 0.25 4.76
N TYR A 88 -3.00 0.56 3.56
CA TYR A 88 -1.86 -0.04 2.88
C TYR A 88 -0.80 1.00 2.58
N ILE A 89 0.47 0.58 2.60
CA ILE A 89 1.60 1.51 2.44
C ILE A 89 2.49 1.04 1.28
N SER A 90 2.81 1.99 0.40
CA SER A 90 3.82 1.79 -0.63
C SER A 90 5.18 2.34 -0.16
N TYR A 91 6.22 1.52 -0.31
CA TYR A 91 7.58 1.76 0.12
C TYR A 91 8.55 1.66 -1.06
N PRO A 92 9.35 2.69 -1.35
CA PRO A 92 9.03 4.11 -1.23
C PRO A 92 7.93 4.52 -2.21
N MET A 93 6.84 5.12 -1.72
CA MET A 93 5.79 5.77 -2.55
C MET A 93 5.17 4.87 -3.64
N GLY A 94 4.26 5.42 -4.45
CA GLY A 94 3.64 4.71 -5.57
C GLY A 94 4.64 4.22 -6.62
N GLU A 95 5.81 4.85 -6.75
CA GLU A 95 6.86 4.43 -7.68
C GLU A 95 7.46 3.06 -7.37
N ALA A 96 7.27 2.53 -6.15
CA ALA A 96 7.62 1.15 -5.82
C ALA A 96 7.02 0.12 -6.80
N LEU A 97 5.82 0.37 -7.33
CA LEU A 97 5.15 -0.53 -8.27
C LEU A 97 5.95 -0.74 -9.57
N LYS A 98 6.65 0.31 -10.03
CA LYS A 98 7.42 0.27 -11.28
C LYS A 98 8.90 -0.04 -11.05
N HIS A 99 9.37 -0.12 -9.81
CA HIS A 99 10.78 -0.36 -9.50
C HIS A 99 11.14 -1.85 -9.61
N ILE A 100 10.90 -2.41 -10.79
CA ILE A 100 11.29 -3.76 -11.19
C ILE A 100 12.25 -3.65 -12.36
N LYS A 101 13.26 -4.52 -12.35
CA LYS A 101 14.26 -4.64 -13.41
C LYS A 101 14.71 -6.09 -13.52
N ASP A 102 14.60 -6.70 -14.70
CA ASP A 102 14.92 -8.13 -14.90
C ASP A 102 16.39 -8.45 -14.59
N SER A 103 17.27 -7.47 -14.78
CA SER A 103 18.70 -7.58 -14.51
C SER A 103 19.09 -7.42 -13.04
N VAL A 104 18.13 -7.15 -12.14
CA VAL A 104 18.39 -6.90 -10.71
C VAL A 104 17.54 -7.83 -9.86
N ASP A 105 18.15 -8.40 -8.83
CA ASP A 105 17.43 -9.22 -7.88
C ASP A 105 16.48 -8.37 -7.01
N PHE A 106 15.19 -8.40 -7.35
CA PHE A 106 14.13 -7.67 -6.67
C PHE A 106 14.08 -7.97 -5.16
N LYS A 107 14.45 -9.20 -4.75
CA LYS A 107 14.54 -9.62 -3.35
C LYS A 107 15.37 -8.67 -2.49
N ASN A 108 16.44 -8.10 -3.04
CA ASN A 108 17.41 -7.31 -2.29
C ASN A 108 17.29 -5.80 -2.49
N ILE A 109 16.35 -5.33 -3.32
CA ILE A 109 16.17 -3.89 -3.53
C ILE A 109 15.60 -3.23 -2.28
N ALA A 110 16.37 -2.30 -1.72
CA ALA A 110 15.97 -1.35 -0.71
C ALA A 110 16.53 0.03 -1.08
N ASN A 111 15.78 1.10 -0.81
CA ASN A 111 16.19 2.44 -1.19
C ASN A 111 15.80 3.48 -0.14
N VAL A 112 16.48 4.62 -0.16
CA VAL A 112 16.09 5.77 0.65
C VAL A 112 14.78 6.29 0.09
N SER A 113 13.79 6.43 0.97
CA SER A 113 12.55 7.09 0.60
C SER A 113 12.74 8.60 0.72
N ASN A 114 12.64 9.30 -0.42
CA ASN A 114 12.74 10.76 -0.52
C ASN A 114 12.22 11.22 -1.89
N SER A 115 12.13 12.54 -2.09
CA SER A 115 11.65 13.14 -3.34
C SER A 115 12.44 12.76 -4.60
N LYS A 116 13.72 12.38 -4.48
CA LYS A 116 14.56 11.95 -5.62
C LYS A 116 14.27 10.52 -6.06
N TYR A 117 13.62 9.72 -5.22
CA TYR A 117 13.30 8.32 -5.54
C TYR A 117 12.48 8.21 -6.83
N LYS A 118 11.56 9.15 -7.08
CA LYS A 118 10.72 9.15 -8.29
C LYS A 118 11.54 9.19 -9.58
N ASN A 119 12.54 10.09 -9.60
CA ASN A 119 13.46 10.23 -10.73
C ASN A 119 14.38 9.01 -10.84
N PHE A 120 14.92 8.56 -9.71
CA PHE A 120 15.75 7.35 -9.67
C PHE A 120 15.04 6.16 -10.31
N VAL A 121 13.80 5.86 -9.92
CA VAL A 121 13.07 4.74 -10.50
C VAL A 121 12.78 4.96 -11.99
N SER A 122 12.45 6.19 -12.41
CA SER A 122 12.20 6.48 -13.83
C SER A 122 13.40 6.22 -14.74
N GLU A 123 14.62 6.34 -14.19
CA GLU A 123 15.88 6.09 -14.90
C GLU A 123 16.35 4.63 -14.77
N ASN A 124 15.86 3.89 -13.77
CA ASN A 124 16.40 2.58 -13.39
C ASN A 124 15.42 1.41 -13.55
N CYS A 125 14.15 1.65 -13.86
CA CYS A 125 13.21 0.58 -14.21
C CYS A 125 13.29 0.20 -15.70
N ASP A 126 12.92 -1.04 -16.02
CA ASP A 126 12.80 -1.45 -17.42
C ASP A 126 11.66 -0.69 -18.12
N GLU A 127 11.82 -0.47 -19.43
CA GLU A 127 10.91 0.35 -20.24
C GLU A 127 9.45 -0.11 -20.12
N ILE A 128 9.23 -1.43 -20.04
CA ILE A 128 7.90 -2.05 -19.91
C ILE A 128 7.18 -1.65 -18.60
N TYR A 129 7.92 -1.22 -17.57
CA TYR A 129 7.36 -0.81 -16.27
C TYR A 129 7.24 0.72 -16.12
N LYS A 130 7.67 1.53 -17.09
CA LYS A 130 7.63 3.00 -16.93
C LYS A 130 6.22 3.58 -16.88
N HIS A 131 5.29 2.95 -17.59
CA HIS A 131 3.95 3.49 -17.83
C HIS A 131 2.86 2.53 -17.35
N PRO A 132 2.37 2.67 -16.10
CA PRO A 132 1.34 1.80 -15.53
C PRO A 132 0.05 1.69 -16.35
N ILE A 133 -0.30 2.74 -17.10
CA ILE A 133 -1.46 2.75 -18.00
C ILE A 133 -1.37 1.71 -19.13
N ASN A 134 -0.16 1.24 -19.45
CA ASN A 134 0.09 0.26 -20.50
C ASN A 134 0.28 -1.16 -19.95
N TYR A 135 0.07 -1.39 -18.66
CA TYR A 135 0.31 -2.69 -18.04
C TYR A 135 -0.67 -3.74 -18.56
N THR A 136 -0.12 -4.76 -19.21
CA THR A 136 -0.86 -5.95 -19.62
C THR A 136 -1.12 -6.85 -18.41
N LYS A 137 -1.97 -7.88 -18.60
CA LYS A 137 -2.18 -8.92 -17.59
C LYS A 137 -0.87 -9.60 -17.19
N ASP A 138 0.03 -9.84 -18.14
CA ASP A 138 1.31 -10.49 -17.87
C ASP A 138 2.26 -9.60 -17.07
N ILE A 139 2.25 -8.28 -17.32
CA ILE A 139 2.96 -7.32 -16.47
C ILE A 139 2.42 -7.38 -15.04
N TRP A 140 1.09 -7.31 -14.87
CA TRP A 140 0.47 -7.41 -13.56
C TRP A 140 0.78 -8.74 -12.84
N ARG A 141 0.80 -9.87 -13.55
CA ARG A 141 1.21 -11.17 -12.99
C ARG A 141 2.62 -11.11 -12.41
N THR A 142 3.57 -10.53 -13.15
CA THR A 142 4.95 -10.35 -12.68
C THR A 142 5.01 -9.43 -11.47
N LEU A 143 4.37 -8.26 -11.52
CA LEU A 143 4.35 -7.30 -10.41
C LEU A 143 3.76 -7.94 -9.14
N ILE A 144 2.59 -8.59 -9.26
CA ILE A 144 1.94 -9.27 -8.14
C ILE A 144 2.86 -10.33 -7.56
N THR A 145 3.42 -11.20 -8.40
CA THR A 145 4.31 -12.28 -7.95
C THR A 145 5.52 -11.74 -7.21
N GLN A 146 6.23 -10.76 -7.79
CA GLN A 146 7.45 -10.21 -7.21
C GLN A 146 7.19 -9.48 -5.89
N HIS A 147 6.14 -8.67 -5.82
CA HIS A 147 5.79 -7.95 -4.59
C HIS A 147 5.25 -8.87 -3.50
N SER A 148 4.45 -9.90 -3.83
CA SER A 148 4.00 -10.90 -2.84
C SER A 148 5.19 -11.70 -2.28
N LYS A 149 6.12 -12.14 -3.14
CA LYS A 149 7.37 -12.80 -2.69
C LYS A 149 8.21 -11.88 -1.79
N LYS A 150 8.26 -10.60 -2.14
CA LYS A 150 8.99 -9.59 -1.36
C LYS A 150 8.36 -9.33 0.01
N ALA A 151 7.03 -9.27 0.10
CA ALA A 151 6.35 -9.16 1.39
C ALA A 151 6.66 -10.35 2.29
N ASN A 152 6.59 -11.57 1.74
CA ASN A 152 6.98 -12.78 2.46
C ASN A 152 8.45 -12.74 2.91
N PHE A 153 9.34 -12.25 2.06
CA PHE A 153 10.75 -12.10 2.43
C PHE A 153 10.98 -11.06 3.54
N ILE A 154 10.26 -9.94 3.50
CA ILE A 154 10.35 -8.90 4.54
C ILE A 154 9.95 -9.48 5.90
N VAL A 155 8.88 -10.28 5.96
CA VAL A 155 8.34 -10.80 7.22
C VAL A 155 9.01 -12.10 7.65
N ASN A 156 9.06 -13.10 6.78
CA ASN A 156 9.46 -14.47 7.07
C ASN A 156 10.87 -14.84 6.55
N ASP A 157 11.58 -13.92 5.89
CA ASP A 157 12.90 -14.17 5.27
C ASP A 157 12.88 -15.21 4.14
N GLU A 158 11.68 -15.52 3.60
CA GLU A 158 11.47 -16.43 2.46
C GLU A 158 11.00 -15.68 1.21
N PHE A 159 11.77 -15.73 0.11
CA PHE A 159 11.41 -15.11 -1.17
C PHE A 159 10.53 -16.03 -2.04
N GLU A 160 9.45 -16.52 -1.45
CA GLU A 160 8.44 -17.35 -2.11
C GLU A 160 7.05 -16.75 -1.98
N PHE A 161 6.14 -17.15 -2.86
CA PHE A 161 4.77 -16.65 -2.80
C PHE A 161 4.16 -17.11 -1.48
N PRO A 162 3.62 -16.21 -0.65
CA PRO A 162 3.22 -16.52 0.71
C PRO A 162 2.15 -17.62 0.75
N THR A 163 2.13 -18.39 1.83
CA THR A 163 1.09 -19.39 2.13
C THR A 163 -0.03 -18.79 2.97
N ASP A 164 0.31 -17.84 3.83
CA ASP A 164 -0.56 -17.25 4.82
C ASP A 164 -0.61 -15.73 4.68
N PHE A 165 -1.74 -15.16 5.08
CA PHE A 165 -1.97 -13.72 4.99
C PHE A 165 -0.93 -12.95 5.79
N ILE A 166 -0.49 -11.83 5.25
CA ILE A 166 0.51 -10.96 5.90
C ILE A 166 -0.13 -9.59 6.09
N GLU A 167 -0.49 -9.30 7.33
CA GLU A 167 -1.06 -8.02 7.73
C GLU A 167 -0.11 -6.84 7.45
N GLN A 168 -0.66 -5.71 7.02
CA GLN A 168 0.12 -4.51 6.72
C GLN A 168 0.91 -4.01 7.95
N LEU A 169 0.35 -4.11 9.15
CA LEU A 169 1.04 -3.75 10.39
C LEU A 169 2.31 -4.59 10.59
N ILE A 170 2.23 -5.90 10.38
CA ILE A 170 3.38 -6.81 10.47
C ILE A 170 4.44 -6.49 9.40
N ILE A 171 4.02 -6.16 8.17
CA ILE A 171 4.94 -5.69 7.11
C ILE A 171 5.67 -4.43 7.57
N PHE A 172 4.95 -3.45 8.13
CA PHE A 172 5.55 -2.21 8.61
C PHE A 172 6.54 -2.43 9.75
N GLU A 173 6.20 -3.25 10.74
CA GLU A 173 7.11 -3.58 11.86
C GLU A 173 8.43 -4.21 11.37
N HIS A 174 8.34 -5.09 10.37
CA HIS A 174 9.51 -5.72 9.76
C HIS A 174 10.29 -4.75 8.86
N GLN A 175 9.62 -3.89 8.09
CA GLN A 175 10.26 -2.77 7.37
C GLN A 175 11.07 -1.89 8.32
N LYS A 176 10.46 -1.52 9.45
CA LYS A 176 11.05 -0.69 10.49
C LYS A 176 12.30 -1.34 11.08
N LYS A 177 12.15 -2.57 11.60
CA LYS A 177 13.21 -3.32 12.26
C LYS A 177 14.37 -3.70 11.32
N LYS A 178 14.09 -4.07 10.07
CA LYS A 178 15.09 -4.61 9.15
C LYS A 178 15.77 -3.51 8.32
N TYR A 179 15.05 -2.45 7.95
CA TYR A 179 15.54 -1.45 6.98
C TYR A 179 15.55 -0.02 7.53
N ILE A 180 14.44 0.48 8.09
CA ILE A 180 14.33 1.91 8.47
C ILE A 180 15.28 2.22 9.62
N ASP A 181 15.17 1.50 10.73
CA ASP A 181 15.95 1.77 11.95
C ASP A 181 17.44 1.43 11.78
N LYS A 182 17.78 0.52 10.86
CA LYS A 182 19.15 0.04 10.63
C LYS A 182 19.91 0.83 9.57
N GLU A 183 19.26 1.14 8.45
CA GLU A 183 19.90 1.67 7.26
C GLU A 183 19.33 3.02 6.81
N GLY A 184 18.22 3.49 7.38
CA GLY A 184 17.51 4.67 6.88
C GLY A 184 16.92 4.44 5.48
N LYS A 185 16.61 3.19 5.14
CA LYS A 185 16.02 2.77 3.86
C LYS A 185 14.74 2.00 4.10
N VAL A 186 14.01 1.74 3.03
CA VAL A 186 12.88 0.80 3.02
C VAL A 186 13.10 -0.23 1.92
N ALA A 187 12.72 -1.48 2.19
CA ALA A 187 12.60 -2.49 1.15
C ALA A 187 11.52 -2.06 0.16
N VAL A 188 11.78 -2.23 -1.14
CA VAL A 188 10.82 -1.83 -2.16
C VAL A 188 9.60 -2.74 -2.11
N LEU A 189 8.41 -2.18 -1.89
CA LEU A 189 7.14 -2.89 -1.81
C LEU A 189 5.98 -1.96 -2.17
N SER A 190 5.15 -2.32 -3.14
CA SER A 190 3.98 -1.54 -3.52
C SER A 190 2.74 -2.04 -2.78
N ALA A 191 1.86 -1.12 -2.35
CA ALA A 191 0.58 -1.45 -1.75
C ALA A 191 -0.35 -2.23 -2.69
N PHE A 192 -0.35 -1.93 -4.00
CA PHE A 192 -1.34 -2.46 -4.93
C PHE A 192 -1.32 -4.00 -5.03
N PRO A 193 -0.17 -4.68 -5.20
CA PRO A 193 -0.09 -6.13 -5.11
C PRO A 193 -0.58 -6.72 -3.78
N ILE A 194 -0.34 -6.03 -2.66
CA ILE A 194 -0.74 -6.50 -1.34
C ILE A 194 -2.27 -6.40 -1.17
N ILE A 195 -2.87 -5.30 -1.62
CA ILE A 195 -4.34 -5.15 -1.68
C ILE A 195 -4.97 -6.26 -2.51
N LEU A 196 -4.39 -6.60 -3.66
CA LEU A 196 -4.91 -7.69 -4.49
C LEU A 196 -4.81 -9.05 -3.78
N MET A 197 -3.73 -9.26 -3.01
CA MET A 197 -3.54 -10.48 -2.23
C MET A 197 -4.55 -10.62 -1.11
N ASP A 198 -4.86 -9.52 -0.43
CA ASP A 198 -5.92 -9.46 0.57
C ASP A 198 -7.30 -9.67 -0.06
N TYR A 199 -7.63 -8.87 -1.08
CA TYR A 199 -8.94 -8.86 -1.72
C TYR A 199 -9.36 -10.21 -2.31
N TYR A 200 -8.44 -10.90 -3.01
CA TYR A 200 -8.73 -12.21 -3.60
C TYR A 200 -8.47 -13.38 -2.64
N GLY A 201 -7.67 -13.16 -1.60
CA GLY A 201 -7.04 -14.23 -0.84
C GLY A 201 -5.90 -14.91 -1.60
N ILE A 202 -4.94 -15.46 -0.84
CA ILE A 202 -3.67 -16.01 -1.36
C ILE A 202 -3.89 -17.14 -2.37
N SER A 203 -4.71 -18.14 -2.02
CA SER A 203 -4.93 -19.31 -2.87
C SER A 203 -5.54 -18.92 -4.23
N THR A 204 -6.60 -18.13 -4.20
CA THR A 204 -7.29 -17.64 -5.40
C THR A 204 -6.37 -16.76 -6.26
N LEU A 205 -5.62 -15.84 -5.63
CA LEU A 205 -4.72 -14.97 -6.37
C LEU A 205 -3.59 -15.78 -7.03
N LYS A 206 -3.01 -16.75 -6.31
CA LYS A 206 -1.98 -17.64 -6.83
C LYS A 206 -2.45 -18.42 -8.06
N GLU A 207 -3.72 -18.79 -8.13
CA GLU A 207 -4.30 -19.41 -9.33
C GLU A 207 -4.51 -18.41 -10.46
N LYS A 208 -4.97 -17.19 -10.17
CA LYS A 208 -5.20 -16.13 -11.16
C LYS A 208 -3.92 -15.64 -11.84
N ILE A 209 -2.78 -15.72 -11.14
CA ILE A 209 -1.49 -15.23 -11.66
C ILE A 209 -0.64 -16.31 -12.33
N LYS A 210 -1.09 -17.57 -12.35
CA LYS A 210 -0.57 -18.60 -13.26
C LYS A 210 -0.90 -18.24 -14.72
#